data_AF-A0A7X8G0C8-F1
#
_entry.id   AF-A0A7X8G0C8-F1
#
_cell.length_a   1.000
_cell.length_b   1.000
_cell.length_c   1.000
_cell.angle_alpha   90.00
_cell.angle_beta   90.00
_cell.angle_gamma   90.00
#
_symmetry.space_group_name_H-M   'P 1'
#
loop_
_entity.id
_entity.type
_entity.pdbx_description
1 polymer ?
#
loop_
_entity_poly.entity_id
_entity_poly.type
_entity_poly.pdbx_seq_one_letter_code
_entity_poly.pdbx_strand_id
1 'polypeptide(L)'
;MKWNPYEQNKSADFFDPEFMFGEKEKFDIVIGNPPYGAKLSQCNIEEIKKNYLLKTTETAILFIEKGYNLLKSKGVKSYIIPKSFTFASNYSNCRDYLKNNIKLIVDCGKAFENVKLETVIVLSLKGSILNNYSSITYDTEKFFKNEIIIKKEVSSKFGFYLNNVKEEEINIAIKILNSSVYLKDIATNTRGETLQKYISNTGKYKIIGGKEIDRYKIRGVKGYIDEKFIKSEKSKIKDNSLLTQNIIAHITKPIEHIKIICCIPKNLNYVILDTINQIIIYNKNYKKEFLWAILNSKLINWYTYIFIFAKAIRTMHFDNSVTNRLPIPKLSTEKQKPFETLVDYIIYLKENAEKYQNTDLFSADKLFERVIDFMVYGLYFENEMKADGTYINDEVAPILFSVSPLKGETKVQDIGQEKEHKNEAKKSPHYQGGDLEGGLEQQIRTVYNAFKNNKLIMKALTFCNVEEVKIIEESIKTNSNEVDMEIDKNED
;
A
#
# COMPACT_ATOMS: atom_id res chain seq x y z
N MET A 1 -6.75 19.13 54.93
CA MET A 1 -6.74 17.71 54.51
C MET A 1 -5.43 17.45 53.77
N LYS A 2 -4.72 16.36 54.06
CA LYS A 2 -3.60 15.93 53.21
C LYS A 2 -4.20 15.33 51.93
N TRP A 3 -3.75 15.78 50.76
CA TRP A 3 -4.08 15.16 49.49
C TRP A 3 -3.72 13.67 49.52
N ASN A 4 -4.60 12.80 49.02
CA ASN A 4 -4.33 11.38 48.88
C ASN A 4 -4.21 11.04 47.38
N PRO A 5 -2.99 10.94 46.82
CA PRO A 5 -2.80 10.63 45.40
C PRO A 5 -3.25 9.22 45.01
N TYR A 6 -3.58 8.35 45.98
CA TYR A 6 -4.01 6.97 45.76
C TYR A 6 -5.54 6.78 45.86
N GLU A 7 -6.31 7.85 46.02
CA GLU A 7 -7.77 7.78 46.02
C GLU A 7 -8.31 7.67 44.58
N GLN A 8 -8.52 6.44 44.12
CA GLN A 8 -8.80 6.10 42.72
C GLN A 8 -10.08 6.73 42.13
N ASN A 9 -11.02 7.15 42.97
CA ASN A 9 -12.32 7.70 42.55
C ASN A 9 -12.43 9.21 42.72
N LYS A 10 -11.37 9.89 43.16
CA LYS A 10 -11.34 11.36 43.25
C LYS A 10 -10.36 11.93 42.23
N SER A 11 -10.77 13.03 41.60
CA SER A 11 -9.90 13.85 40.76
C SER A 11 -9.52 15.14 41.51
N ALA A 12 -8.44 15.79 41.08
CA ALA A 12 -8.09 17.13 41.50
C ALA A 12 -8.28 18.10 40.34
N ASP A 13 -8.84 19.28 40.63
CA ASP A 13 -8.99 20.37 39.66
C ASP A 13 -7.68 21.15 39.44
N PHE A 14 -6.63 20.83 40.19
CA PHE A 14 -5.31 21.43 40.11
C PHE A 14 -4.22 20.35 40.13
N PHE A 15 -3.00 20.74 39.79
CA PHE A 15 -1.82 19.89 39.94
C PHE A 15 -0.67 20.69 40.53
N ASP A 16 -0.22 20.31 41.72
CA ASP A 16 0.91 20.92 42.42
C ASP A 16 1.86 19.83 42.95
N PRO A 17 3.08 19.68 42.40
CA PRO A 17 4.02 18.63 42.79
C PRO A 17 4.38 18.62 44.27
N GLU A 18 4.54 19.78 44.90
CA GLU A 18 5.02 19.88 46.28
C GLU A 18 3.89 19.52 47.25
N PHE A 19 2.71 20.07 47.02
CA PHE A 19 1.53 19.76 47.83
C PHE A 19 1.08 18.30 47.68
N MET A 20 1.13 17.76 46.45
CA MET A 20 0.59 16.43 46.17
C MET A 20 1.57 15.30 46.45
N PHE A 21 2.85 15.51 46.20
CA PHE A 21 3.88 14.46 46.23
C PHE A 21 5.08 14.80 47.11
N GLY A 22 5.15 16.01 47.67
CA GLY A 22 6.33 16.48 48.41
C GLY A 22 7.54 16.75 47.52
N GLU A 23 7.36 16.81 46.20
CA GLU A 23 8.43 17.08 45.23
C GLU A 23 8.38 18.54 44.80
N LYS A 24 9.50 19.26 44.87
CA LYS A 24 9.48 20.72 44.63
C LYS A 24 8.97 21.12 43.25
N GLU A 25 9.36 20.42 42.18
CA GLU A 25 8.93 20.79 40.82
C GLU A 25 8.91 19.64 39.79
N LYS A 26 9.77 18.63 39.94
CA LYS A 26 10.02 17.63 38.88
C LYS A 26 10.13 16.23 39.45
N PHE A 27 10.00 15.22 38.58
CA PHE A 27 9.97 13.81 38.94
C PHE A 27 11.05 13.00 38.21
N ASP A 28 11.54 11.95 38.86
CA ASP A 28 12.44 10.97 38.24
C ASP A 28 11.69 10.06 37.24
N ILE A 29 10.43 9.76 37.56
CA ILE A 29 9.56 8.90 36.75
C ILE A 29 8.18 9.57 36.60
N VAL A 30 7.67 9.59 35.36
CA VAL A 30 6.29 9.99 35.05
C VAL A 30 5.63 8.87 34.26
N ILE A 31 4.64 8.21 34.84
CA ILE A 31 3.89 7.12 34.20
C ILE A 31 2.41 7.43 34.15
N GLY A 32 1.70 6.88 33.16
CA GLY A 32 0.27 7.09 33.08
C GLY A 32 -0.38 6.64 31.78
N ASN A 33 -1.71 6.69 31.78
CA ASN A 33 -2.56 6.51 30.61
C ASN A 33 -3.31 7.84 30.40
N PRO A 34 -2.77 8.79 29.62
CA PRO A 34 -3.39 10.10 29.45
C PRO A 34 -4.76 9.99 28.76
N PRO A 35 -5.64 11.00 28.91
CA PRO A 35 -6.92 11.02 28.19
C PRO A 35 -6.71 11.21 26.68
N TYR A 36 -7.45 10.48 25.87
CA TYR A 36 -7.39 10.57 24.40
C TYR A 36 -8.60 11.33 23.87
N GLY A 37 -8.38 12.36 23.04
CA GLY A 37 -9.47 13.12 22.40
C GLY A 37 -10.52 13.73 23.35
N ALA A 38 -10.16 14.08 24.59
CA ALA A 38 -11.11 14.67 25.52
C ALA A 38 -11.56 16.07 25.05
N LYS A 39 -12.83 16.42 25.31
CA LYS A 39 -13.38 17.72 24.92
C LYS A 39 -12.75 18.83 25.77
N LEU A 40 -12.30 19.88 25.10
CA LEU A 40 -11.70 21.07 25.73
C LEU A 40 -12.64 22.26 25.61
N SER A 41 -12.73 23.07 26.66
CA SER A 41 -13.43 24.37 26.61
C SER A 41 -12.63 25.38 25.78
N GLN A 42 -13.29 26.43 25.30
CA GLN A 42 -12.63 27.49 24.54
C GLN A 42 -11.52 28.19 25.36
N CYS A 43 -11.77 28.44 26.65
CA CYS A 43 -10.79 29.00 27.58
C CYS A 43 -9.54 28.11 27.68
N ASN A 44 -9.72 26.79 27.82
CA ASN A 44 -8.60 25.84 27.88
C ASN A 44 -7.79 25.85 26.58
N ILE A 45 -8.45 25.96 25.42
CA ILE A 45 -7.76 26.02 24.11
C ILE A 45 -6.87 27.27 24.03
N GLU A 46 -7.35 28.42 24.52
CA GLU A 46 -6.58 29.66 24.56
C GLU A 46 -5.36 29.54 25.49
N GLU A 47 -5.54 28.95 26.66
CA GLU A 47 -4.45 28.67 27.59
C GLU A 47 -3.41 27.71 26.98
N ILE A 48 -3.86 26.63 26.34
CA ILE A 48 -3.00 25.66 25.67
C ILE A 48 -2.14 26.34 24.59
N LYS A 49 -2.75 27.20 23.76
CA LYS A 49 -2.02 27.93 22.71
C LYS A 49 -0.93 28.86 23.28
N LYS A 50 -1.11 29.36 24.50
CA LYS A 50 -0.16 30.23 25.20
C LYS A 50 0.96 29.44 25.88
N ASN A 51 0.62 28.33 26.53
CA ASN A 51 1.51 27.64 27.49
C ASN A 51 2.17 26.36 26.95
N TYR A 52 1.65 25.76 25.88
CA TYR A 52 2.19 24.54 25.28
C TYR A 52 2.92 24.84 23.97
N LEU A 53 4.02 24.14 23.75
CA LEU A 53 4.82 24.22 22.53
C LEU A 53 4.09 23.58 21.34
N LEU A 54 3.44 22.43 21.55
CA LEU A 54 2.80 21.67 20.46
C LEU A 54 1.45 22.24 20.01
N LYS A 55 0.83 23.13 20.82
CA LYS A 55 -0.38 23.92 20.49
C LYS A 55 -1.50 23.13 19.80
N THR A 56 -1.75 21.91 20.26
CA THR A 56 -2.74 20.99 19.70
C THR A 56 -3.94 20.84 20.63
N THR A 57 -5.07 20.36 20.10
CA THR A 57 -6.23 19.97 20.92
C THR A 57 -6.28 18.48 21.20
N GLU A 58 -5.32 17.70 20.66
CA GLU A 58 -5.20 16.27 20.98
C GLU A 58 -4.66 16.11 22.40
N THR A 59 -5.53 15.70 23.33
CA THR A 59 -5.21 15.67 24.76
C THR A 59 -4.09 14.69 25.08
N ALA A 60 -3.95 13.59 24.33
CA ALA A 60 -2.82 12.67 24.52
C ALA A 60 -1.47 13.37 24.28
N ILE A 61 -1.39 14.23 23.25
CA ILE A 61 -0.18 14.99 22.92
C ILE A 61 0.13 16.05 23.99
N LEU A 62 -0.90 16.73 24.50
CA LEU A 62 -0.74 17.71 25.57
C LEU A 62 -0.16 17.08 26.84
N PHE A 63 -0.69 15.94 27.26
CA PHE A 63 -0.14 15.21 28.39
C PHE A 63 1.26 14.68 28.11
N ILE A 64 1.55 14.21 26.89
CA ILE A 64 2.90 13.82 26.47
C ILE A 64 3.91 14.95 26.71
N GLU A 65 3.58 16.18 26.33
CA GLU A 65 4.41 17.37 26.52
C GLU A 65 4.54 17.72 28.01
N LYS A 66 3.40 17.83 28.72
CA LYS A 66 3.38 18.16 30.16
C LYS A 66 4.20 17.17 30.97
N GLY A 67 3.98 15.87 30.77
CA GLY A 67 4.71 14.81 31.45
C GLY A 67 6.21 14.84 31.18
N TYR A 68 6.63 15.14 29.94
CA TYR A 68 8.04 15.30 29.62
C TYR A 68 8.65 16.54 30.29
N ASN A 69 7.91 17.66 30.35
CA ASN A 69 8.36 18.88 31.01
C ASN A 69 8.51 18.71 32.54
N LEU A 70 7.68 17.86 33.16
CA LEU A 70 7.74 17.49 34.58
C LEU A 70 8.92 16.57 34.94
N LEU A 71 9.62 15.97 33.99
CA LEU A 71 10.76 15.11 34.31
C LEU A 71 12.00 15.92 34.77
N LYS A 72 12.77 15.34 35.69
CA LYS A 72 14.17 15.71 35.98
C LYS A 72 15.07 15.35 34.78
N SER A 73 16.30 15.87 34.75
CA SER A 73 17.30 15.41 33.77
C SER A 73 17.53 13.91 33.92
N LYS A 74 17.62 13.16 32.82
CA LYS A 74 17.68 11.68 32.80
C LYS A 74 16.43 10.96 33.34
N GLY A 75 15.37 11.69 33.69
CA GLY A 75 14.10 11.09 34.11
C GLY A 75 13.43 10.29 32.99
N VAL A 76 12.57 9.36 33.39
CA VAL A 76 11.87 8.41 32.51
C VAL A 76 10.38 8.72 32.45
N LYS A 77 9.83 8.90 31.25
CA LYS A 77 8.38 8.91 31.05
C LYS A 77 7.95 7.65 30.31
N SER A 78 6.91 6.98 30.79
CA SER A 78 6.28 5.84 30.10
C SER A 78 4.77 6.02 30.06
N TYR A 79 4.21 6.24 28.86
CA TYR A 79 2.77 6.39 28.67
C TYR A 79 2.19 5.33 27.75
N ILE A 80 0.98 4.87 28.09
CA ILE A 80 0.11 4.13 27.17
C ILE A 80 -0.65 5.17 26.35
N ILE A 81 -0.48 5.19 25.03
CA ILE A 81 -1.07 6.18 24.11
C ILE A 81 -1.63 5.50 22.86
N PRO A 82 -2.45 6.19 22.03
CA PRO A 82 -2.95 5.61 20.79
C PRO A 82 -1.81 5.18 19.86
N LYS A 83 -1.95 4.02 19.19
CA LYS A 83 -0.97 3.53 18.20
C LYS A 83 -0.75 4.49 17.04
N SER A 84 -1.74 5.34 16.75
CA SER A 84 -1.63 6.43 15.78
C SER A 84 -0.46 7.39 16.06
N PHE A 85 0.06 7.45 17.30
CA PHE A 85 1.31 8.13 17.60
C PHE A 85 2.45 7.70 16.66
N THR A 86 2.53 6.41 16.30
CA THR A 86 3.63 5.86 15.50
C THR A 86 3.60 6.35 14.06
N PHE A 87 2.41 6.55 13.45
CA PHE A 87 2.27 6.79 12.00
C PHE A 87 1.42 8.01 11.58
N ALA A 88 0.45 8.45 12.38
CA ALA A 88 -0.53 9.44 11.94
C ALA A 88 0.06 10.85 11.82
N SER A 89 -0.44 11.64 10.88
CA SER A 89 0.09 12.98 10.56
C SER A 89 -0.15 14.01 11.67
N ASN A 90 -1.28 13.94 12.39
CA ASN A 90 -1.59 14.79 13.54
C ASN A 90 -0.63 14.61 14.72
N TYR A 91 0.12 13.49 14.76
CA TYR A 91 1.16 13.22 15.76
C TYR A 91 2.59 13.57 15.29
N SER A 92 2.77 14.07 14.06
CA SER A 92 4.11 14.38 13.50
C SER A 92 4.96 15.30 14.38
N ASN A 93 4.43 16.47 14.74
CA ASN A 93 5.13 17.44 15.61
C ASN A 93 5.46 16.84 16.99
N CYS A 94 4.60 15.96 17.52
CA CYS A 94 4.85 15.26 18.79
C CYS A 94 5.99 14.24 18.65
N ARG A 95 6.02 13.48 17.55
CA ARG A 95 7.13 12.56 17.23
C ARG A 95 8.45 13.31 17.06
N ASP A 96 8.43 14.47 16.42
CA ASP A 96 9.62 15.32 16.24
C ASP A 96 10.11 15.87 17.58
N TYR A 97 9.19 16.35 18.42
CA TYR A 97 9.49 16.81 19.78
C TYR A 97 10.18 15.74 20.63
N LEU A 98 9.76 14.47 20.52
CA LEU A 98 10.34 13.35 21.25
C LEU A 98 11.46 12.60 20.50
N LYS A 99 11.81 13.02 19.27
CA LYS A 99 12.61 12.22 18.33
C LYS A 99 13.91 11.72 18.94
N ASN A 100 14.62 12.55 19.67
CA ASN A 100 15.91 12.19 20.26
C ASN A 100 15.76 11.36 21.55
N ASN A 101 14.58 11.36 22.17
CA ASN A 101 14.38 10.87 23.53
C ASN A 101 13.66 9.53 23.62
N ILE A 102 12.95 9.12 22.57
CA ILE A 102 12.26 7.81 22.54
C ILE A 102 13.30 6.69 22.65
N LYS A 103 13.10 5.82 23.64
CA LYS A 103 13.95 4.68 23.97
C LYS A 103 13.27 3.34 23.65
N LEU A 104 11.96 3.24 23.90
CA LEU A 104 11.20 2.02 23.69
C LEU A 104 9.80 2.35 23.20
N ILE A 105 9.31 1.55 22.25
CA ILE A 105 7.93 1.52 21.80
C ILE A 105 7.44 0.07 21.92
N VAL A 106 6.33 -0.15 22.61
CA VAL A 106 5.68 -1.46 22.68
C VAL A 106 4.37 -1.42 21.89
N ASP A 107 4.18 -2.30 20.90
CA ASP A 107 2.86 -2.52 20.27
C ASP A 107 1.95 -3.28 21.24
N CYS A 108 0.87 -2.65 21.69
CA CYS A 108 -0.07 -3.30 22.59
C CYS A 108 -1.32 -3.83 21.88
N GLY A 109 -1.45 -3.60 20.56
CA GLY A 109 -2.67 -3.93 19.82
C GLY A 109 -3.92 -3.38 20.53
N LYS A 110 -5.02 -4.13 20.51
CA LYS A 110 -6.24 -3.83 21.26
C LYS A 110 -6.14 -4.36 22.70
N ALA A 111 -5.33 -3.71 23.52
CA ALA A 111 -5.05 -4.14 24.90
C ALA A 111 -6.20 -3.95 25.90
N PHE A 112 -7.22 -3.14 25.56
CA PHE A 112 -8.32 -2.82 26.47
C PHE A 112 -9.63 -3.43 25.98
N GLU A 113 -10.31 -4.16 26.87
CA GLU A 113 -11.64 -4.71 26.60
C GLU A 113 -12.63 -3.59 26.25
N ASN A 114 -13.53 -3.85 25.30
CA ASN A 114 -14.56 -2.92 24.81
C ASN A 114 -14.02 -1.63 24.15
N VAL A 115 -12.70 -1.50 23.97
CA VAL A 115 -12.08 -0.37 23.27
C VAL A 115 -11.59 -0.84 21.90
N LYS A 116 -12.13 -0.24 20.83
CA LYS A 116 -11.74 -0.59 19.44
C LYS A 116 -10.37 -0.05 19.03
N LEU A 117 -9.77 0.83 19.83
CA LEU A 117 -8.53 1.54 19.53
C LEU A 117 -7.29 0.70 19.90
N GLU A 118 -6.34 0.62 18.97
CA GLU A 118 -5.01 0.06 19.27
C GLU A 118 -4.14 1.06 20.04
N THR A 119 -3.30 0.55 20.94
CA THR A 119 -2.44 1.36 21.80
C THR A 119 -0.98 0.94 21.71
N VAL A 120 -0.10 1.85 22.13
CA VAL A 120 1.34 1.61 22.28
C VAL A 120 1.81 2.14 23.63
N ILE A 121 2.82 1.49 24.23
CA ILE A 121 3.58 2.08 25.32
C ILE A 121 4.78 2.82 24.72
N VAL A 122 4.96 4.10 25.06
CA VAL A 122 6.13 4.87 24.63
C VAL A 122 6.93 5.31 25.84
N LEU A 123 8.18 4.86 25.90
CA LEU A 123 9.15 5.25 26.91
C LEU A 123 10.14 6.27 26.33
N SER A 124 10.31 7.39 27.03
CA SER A 124 11.25 8.45 26.66
C SER A 124 12.15 8.87 27.82
N LEU A 125 13.42 9.15 27.51
CA LEU A 125 14.44 9.58 28.47
C LEU A 125 14.78 11.07 28.29
N LYS A 126 14.55 11.88 29.33
CA LYS A 126 14.77 13.33 29.23
C LYS A 126 16.25 13.68 29.12
N GLY A 127 16.58 14.58 28.17
CA GLY A 127 17.95 15.04 27.94
C GLY A 127 18.88 14.02 27.27
N SER A 128 18.37 12.85 26.88
CA SER A 128 19.12 11.85 26.11
C SER A 128 19.05 12.14 24.62
N ILE A 129 20.11 11.79 23.88
CA ILE A 129 20.13 11.75 22.41
C ILE A 129 20.35 10.30 22.00
N LEU A 130 19.27 9.65 21.59
CA LEU A 130 19.24 8.24 21.23
C LEU A 130 19.08 8.12 19.71
N ASN A 131 19.98 7.39 19.07
CA ASN A 131 19.93 7.14 17.62
C ASN A 131 19.08 5.91 17.26
N ASN A 132 18.67 5.12 18.25
CA ASN A 132 17.83 3.94 18.10
C ASN A 132 16.74 3.89 19.20
N TYR A 133 15.78 2.98 19.02
CA TYR A 133 14.79 2.60 20.02
C TYR A 133 14.57 1.09 19.94
N SER A 134 14.20 0.48 21.07
CA SER A 134 13.67 -0.89 21.07
C SER A 134 12.21 -0.86 20.60
N SER A 135 11.82 -1.79 19.75
CA SER A 135 10.43 -2.10 19.42
C SER A 135 10.11 -3.48 19.96
N ILE A 136 9.01 -3.60 20.70
CA ILE A 136 8.56 -4.83 21.35
C ILE A 136 7.09 -5.04 21.01
N THR A 137 6.64 -6.28 20.87
CA THR A 137 5.21 -6.61 20.77
C THR A 137 4.72 -7.15 22.12
N TYR A 138 3.62 -6.59 22.62
CA TYR A 138 2.90 -7.14 23.77
C TYR A 138 2.01 -8.29 23.33
N ASP A 139 2.01 -9.36 24.10
CA ASP A 139 1.25 -10.59 23.86
C ASP A 139 0.61 -11.04 25.16
N THR A 140 -0.66 -11.47 25.12
CA THR A 140 -1.42 -11.83 26.32
C THR A 140 -0.85 -13.05 27.04
N GLU A 141 -0.14 -13.95 26.35
CA GLU A 141 0.45 -15.14 26.96
C GLU A 141 1.90 -14.89 27.42
N LYS A 142 2.70 -14.22 26.57
CA LYS A 142 4.15 -14.06 26.77
C LYS A 142 4.57 -12.70 27.30
N PHE A 143 3.62 -11.80 27.57
CA PHE A 143 3.79 -10.40 27.95
C PHE A 143 4.59 -9.57 26.92
N PHE A 144 5.89 -9.81 26.75
CA PHE A 144 6.73 -9.06 25.82
C PHE A 144 7.54 -10.01 24.93
N LYS A 145 7.40 -9.87 23.62
CA LYS A 145 8.10 -10.69 22.62
C LYS A 145 8.62 -9.84 21.46
N ASN A 146 9.49 -10.45 20.63
CA ASN A 146 10.01 -9.88 19.40
C ASN A 146 10.72 -8.53 19.60
N GLU A 147 11.56 -8.41 20.64
CA GLU A 147 12.35 -7.20 20.81
C GLU A 147 13.35 -7.05 19.64
N ILE A 148 13.27 -5.92 18.95
CA ILE A 148 14.23 -5.52 17.92
C ILE A 148 14.73 -4.10 18.20
N ILE A 149 15.99 -3.82 17.86
CA ILE A 149 16.58 -2.49 18.00
C ILE A 149 16.56 -1.80 16.64
N ILE A 150 15.78 -0.73 16.53
CA ILE A 150 15.59 0.00 15.27
C ILE A 150 16.31 1.34 15.32
N LYS A 151 17.19 1.58 14.35
CA LYS A 151 17.80 2.90 14.17
C LYS A 151 16.74 3.90 13.69
N LYS A 152 16.68 5.09 14.29
CA LYS A 152 15.68 6.12 13.95
C LYS A 152 15.82 6.65 12.53
N GLU A 153 17.00 6.52 11.93
CA GLU A 153 17.22 6.80 10.50
C GLU A 153 16.38 5.88 9.60
N VAL A 154 16.20 4.62 9.99
CA VAL A 154 15.38 3.64 9.24
C VAL A 154 13.92 4.05 9.30
N SER A 155 13.40 4.34 10.50
CA SER A 155 12.04 4.87 10.68
C SER A 155 11.82 6.17 9.91
N SER A 156 12.84 7.01 9.79
CA SER A 156 12.77 8.24 9.00
C SER A 156 12.60 7.96 7.50
N LYS A 157 13.22 6.90 6.96
CA LYS A 157 13.00 6.47 5.56
C LYS A 157 11.55 6.06 5.28
N PHE A 158 10.89 5.47 6.28
CA PHE A 158 9.49 5.07 6.20
C PHE A 158 8.52 6.13 6.72
N GLY A 159 8.99 7.26 7.26
CA GLY A 159 8.13 8.35 7.75
C GLY A 159 7.29 8.02 8.99
N PHE A 160 7.55 6.91 9.67
CA PHE A 160 6.87 6.50 10.91
C PHE A 160 7.76 5.60 11.77
N TYR A 161 7.45 5.49 13.06
CA TYR A 161 8.14 4.54 13.94
C TYR A 161 7.67 3.12 13.65
N LEU A 162 8.54 2.33 13.01
CA LEU A 162 8.35 0.89 12.81
C LEU A 162 8.08 0.20 14.15
N ASN A 163 7.03 -0.62 14.17
CA ASN A 163 6.63 -1.40 15.33
C ASN A 163 5.94 -2.70 14.87
N ASN A 164 6.04 -3.78 15.66
CA ASN A 164 5.50 -5.10 15.32
C ASN A 164 5.94 -5.58 13.91
N VAL A 165 7.24 -5.44 13.63
CA VAL A 165 7.91 -5.89 12.40
C VAL A 165 9.14 -6.70 12.78
N LYS A 166 9.56 -7.65 11.93
CA LYS A 166 10.80 -8.41 12.14
C LYS A 166 12.00 -7.70 11.54
N GLU A 167 13.21 -7.98 12.03
CA GLU A 167 14.45 -7.38 11.50
C GLU A 167 14.66 -7.75 10.03
N GLU A 168 14.34 -8.99 9.67
CA GLU A 168 14.46 -9.49 8.30
C GLU A 168 13.49 -8.77 7.35
N GLU A 169 12.25 -8.49 7.79
CA GLU A 169 11.29 -7.69 7.01
C GLU A 169 11.83 -6.28 6.72
N ILE A 170 12.47 -5.65 7.72
CA ILE A 170 13.08 -4.32 7.57
C ILE A 170 14.22 -4.36 6.55
N ASN A 171 15.08 -5.38 6.63
CA ASN A 171 16.21 -5.54 5.72
C ASN A 171 15.73 -5.71 4.26
N ILE A 172 14.69 -6.53 4.06
CA ILE A 172 14.03 -6.71 2.76
C ILE A 172 13.48 -5.37 2.23
N ALA A 173 12.77 -4.61 3.07
CA ALA A 173 12.19 -3.34 2.66
C ALA A 173 13.24 -2.28 2.29
N ILE A 174 14.36 -2.22 3.02
CA ILE A 174 15.49 -1.34 2.69
C ILE A 174 16.10 -1.75 1.35
N LYS A 175 16.28 -3.06 1.10
CA LYS A 175 16.81 -3.57 -0.17
C LYS A 175 15.91 -3.17 -1.34
N ILE A 176 14.60 -3.36 -1.21
CA ILE A 176 13.59 -2.92 -2.18
C ILE A 176 13.73 -1.42 -2.48
N LEU A 177 13.75 -0.58 -1.43
CA LEU A 177 13.87 0.87 -1.57
C LEU A 177 15.14 1.30 -2.33
N ASN A 178 16.28 0.68 -2.03
CA ASN A 178 17.55 1.05 -2.64
C ASN A 178 17.62 0.75 -4.15
N SER A 179 16.84 -0.23 -4.63
CA SER A 179 16.76 -0.61 -6.05
C SER A 179 15.65 0.09 -6.85
N SER A 180 14.91 1.02 -6.22
CA SER A 180 13.68 1.59 -6.80
C SER A 180 13.76 3.09 -7.10
N VAL A 181 12.79 3.56 -7.90
CA VAL A 181 12.31 4.94 -7.87
C VAL A 181 10.99 4.99 -7.12
N TYR A 182 10.55 6.17 -6.68
CA TYR A 182 9.20 6.30 -6.15
C TYR A 182 8.18 6.46 -7.28
N LEU A 183 6.96 5.95 -7.09
CA LEU A 183 5.89 6.11 -8.08
C LEU A 183 5.62 7.58 -8.44
N LYS A 184 5.73 8.50 -7.47
CA LYS A 184 5.58 9.96 -7.72
C LYS A 184 6.55 10.50 -8.77
N ASP A 185 7.70 9.84 -8.97
CA ASP A 185 8.76 10.27 -9.89
C ASP A 185 8.48 9.79 -11.34
N ILE A 186 7.44 8.97 -11.54
CA ILE A 186 7.10 8.40 -12.85
C ILE A 186 5.61 8.56 -13.23
N ALA A 187 4.74 8.78 -12.25
CA ALA A 187 3.30 8.89 -12.42
C ALA A 187 2.66 9.85 -11.39
N THR A 188 1.48 10.37 -11.71
CA THR A 188 0.65 11.15 -10.77
C THR A 188 -0.58 10.35 -10.37
N ASN A 189 -1.03 10.49 -9.12
CA ASN A 189 -2.29 9.92 -8.65
C ASN A 189 -3.34 11.02 -8.48
N THR A 190 -4.49 10.84 -9.15
CA THR A 190 -5.62 11.75 -9.08
C THR A 190 -6.89 10.99 -8.69
N ARG A 191 -7.50 11.39 -7.58
CA ARG A 191 -8.82 10.91 -7.16
C ARG A 191 -9.92 11.48 -8.06
N GLY A 192 -10.93 10.66 -8.38
CA GLY A 192 -12.12 11.09 -9.11
C GLY A 192 -12.99 12.08 -8.32
N GLU A 193 -14.22 12.31 -8.78
CA GLU A 193 -15.07 13.39 -8.25
C GLU A 193 -16.30 12.85 -7.51
N THR A 194 -16.75 13.56 -6.47
CA THR A 194 -17.92 13.18 -5.67
C THR A 194 -19.21 13.52 -6.43
N LEU A 195 -19.60 12.67 -7.37
CA LEU A 195 -20.73 12.87 -8.29
C LEU A 195 -21.91 11.91 -8.04
N GLN A 196 -21.89 11.15 -6.94
CA GLN A 196 -22.85 10.08 -6.62
C GLN A 196 -24.31 10.57 -6.66
N LYS A 197 -24.58 11.79 -6.19
CA LYS A 197 -25.91 12.41 -6.18
C LYS A 197 -26.48 12.76 -7.55
N TYR A 198 -25.66 12.75 -8.60
CA TYR A 198 -26.05 13.12 -9.97
C TYR A 198 -26.16 11.90 -10.90
N ILE A 199 -26.05 10.69 -10.35
CA ILE A 199 -26.16 9.46 -11.12
C ILE A 199 -27.62 9.19 -11.47
N SER A 200 -27.87 8.88 -12.74
CA SER A 200 -29.20 8.55 -13.27
C SER A 200 -29.15 7.32 -14.18
N ASN A 201 -30.34 6.84 -14.59
CA ASN A 201 -30.47 5.73 -15.56
C ASN A 201 -30.23 6.18 -17.01
N THR A 202 -30.25 7.49 -17.27
CA THR A 202 -29.99 8.11 -18.56
C THR A 202 -28.88 9.15 -18.43
N GLY A 203 -28.22 9.49 -19.52
CA GLY A 203 -27.17 10.52 -19.54
C GLY A 203 -26.14 10.26 -20.63
N LYS A 204 -25.35 11.30 -20.95
CA LYS A 204 -24.35 11.25 -22.03
C LYS A 204 -23.19 10.31 -21.72
N TYR A 205 -22.72 10.27 -20.47
CA TYR A 205 -21.53 9.53 -20.08
C TYR A 205 -21.86 8.40 -19.11
N LYS A 206 -21.20 7.25 -19.26
CA LYS A 206 -21.22 6.16 -18.28
C LYS A 206 -20.39 6.55 -17.07
N ILE A 207 -20.90 6.31 -15.86
CA ILE A 207 -20.18 6.59 -14.60
C ILE A 207 -19.86 5.31 -13.85
N ILE A 208 -18.67 5.25 -13.25
CA ILE A 208 -18.16 4.10 -12.50
C ILE A 208 -17.59 4.53 -11.15
N GLY A 209 -17.75 3.68 -10.14
CA GLY A 209 -17.07 3.78 -8.85
C GLY A 209 -16.22 2.55 -8.57
N GLY A 210 -15.62 2.50 -7.38
CA GLY A 210 -14.70 1.43 -7.01
C GLY A 210 -15.29 0.03 -7.18
N LYS A 211 -16.59 -0.16 -6.91
CA LYS A 211 -17.28 -1.46 -7.06
C LYS A 211 -17.34 -1.93 -8.52
N GLU A 212 -17.24 -1.04 -9.50
CA GLU A 212 -17.34 -1.35 -10.94
C GLU A 212 -15.99 -1.69 -11.59
N ILE A 213 -14.89 -1.68 -10.83
CA ILE A 213 -13.58 -2.14 -11.29
C ILE A 213 -13.11 -3.36 -10.48
N ASP A 214 -12.37 -4.25 -11.14
CA ASP A 214 -11.57 -5.29 -10.49
C ASP A 214 -10.10 -5.17 -10.93
N ARG A 215 -9.27 -6.21 -10.72
CA ARG A 215 -7.85 -6.17 -11.11
C ARG A 215 -7.66 -6.23 -12.63
N TYR A 216 -8.62 -6.70 -13.40
CA TYR A 216 -8.41 -7.03 -14.81
C TYR A 216 -9.17 -6.07 -15.72
N LYS A 217 -10.35 -5.61 -15.29
CA LYS A 217 -11.23 -4.82 -16.14
C LYS A 217 -12.15 -3.88 -15.36
N ILE A 218 -12.81 -3.01 -16.13
CA ILE A 218 -14.05 -2.36 -15.71
C ILE A 218 -15.15 -3.40 -15.93
N ARG A 219 -15.75 -3.88 -14.84
CA ARG A 219 -16.70 -5.02 -14.85
C ARG A 219 -18.17 -4.60 -14.89
N GLY A 220 -18.46 -3.31 -14.83
CA GLY A 220 -19.82 -2.81 -14.83
C GLY A 220 -19.90 -1.30 -15.02
N VAL A 221 -21.14 -0.80 -14.96
CA VAL A 221 -21.47 0.62 -15.02
C VAL A 221 -22.39 0.91 -13.84
N LYS A 222 -22.08 1.96 -13.08
CA LYS A 222 -22.89 2.34 -11.92
C LYS A 222 -24.16 3.08 -12.33
N GLY A 223 -24.09 3.79 -13.46
CA GLY A 223 -25.20 4.50 -14.08
C GLY A 223 -24.69 5.44 -15.16
N TYR A 224 -25.42 6.53 -15.37
CA TYR A 224 -25.12 7.55 -16.36
C TYR A 224 -25.12 8.94 -15.72
N ILE A 225 -24.46 9.88 -16.38
CA ILE A 225 -24.39 11.28 -15.94
C ILE A 225 -24.40 12.23 -17.14
N ASP A 226 -25.08 13.37 -16.99
CA ASP A 226 -25.07 14.45 -17.96
C ASP A 226 -23.80 15.31 -17.83
N GLU A 227 -23.32 15.82 -18.98
CA GLU A 227 -22.11 16.63 -19.09
C GLU A 227 -22.10 17.86 -18.18
N LYS A 228 -23.28 18.48 -17.98
CA LYS A 228 -23.44 19.68 -17.14
C LYS A 228 -23.00 19.49 -15.68
N PHE A 229 -22.95 18.25 -15.19
CA PHE A 229 -22.54 17.95 -13.82
C PHE A 229 -21.04 17.65 -13.69
N ILE A 230 -20.35 17.39 -14.80
CA ILE A 230 -18.91 17.09 -14.83
C ILE A 230 -18.17 18.42 -14.86
N LYS A 231 -17.58 18.80 -13.73
CA LYS A 231 -16.90 20.09 -13.58
C LYS A 231 -15.40 20.01 -13.81
N SER A 232 -14.81 18.84 -13.59
CA SER A 232 -13.37 18.65 -13.61
C SER A 232 -12.91 17.63 -14.63
N GLU A 233 -11.76 17.90 -15.26
CA GLU A 233 -11.05 16.93 -16.08
C GLU A 233 -10.49 15.73 -15.29
N LYS A 234 -10.47 15.82 -13.96
CA LYS A 234 -10.00 14.75 -13.06
C LYS A 234 -10.92 13.52 -13.05
N SER A 235 -12.21 13.71 -13.32
CA SER A 235 -13.17 12.61 -13.39
C SER A 235 -13.24 11.95 -14.78
N LYS A 236 -12.50 12.46 -15.77
CA LYS A 236 -12.37 11.82 -17.08
C LYS A 236 -11.11 10.96 -17.13
N ILE A 237 -11.26 9.74 -17.65
CA ILE A 237 -10.11 8.82 -17.77
C ILE A 237 -9.11 9.41 -18.78
N LYS A 238 -7.83 9.40 -18.41
CA LYS A 238 -6.72 9.87 -19.26
C LYS A 238 -6.03 8.70 -19.94
N ASP A 239 -5.45 8.97 -21.09
CA ASP A 239 -4.60 7.98 -21.76
C ASP A 239 -3.36 7.66 -20.90
N ASN A 240 -2.77 6.50 -21.14
CA ASN A 240 -1.63 5.97 -20.39
C ASN A 240 -1.84 5.97 -18.87
N SER A 241 -3.03 5.55 -18.44
CA SER A 241 -3.42 5.52 -17.04
C SER A 241 -3.79 4.12 -16.55
N LEU A 242 -3.77 3.95 -15.24
CA LEU A 242 -4.34 2.83 -14.52
C LEU A 242 -5.45 3.34 -13.60
N LEU A 243 -6.51 2.56 -13.42
CA LEU A 243 -7.54 2.83 -12.42
C LEU A 243 -7.33 1.96 -11.21
N THR A 244 -7.39 2.55 -10.02
CA THR A 244 -7.30 1.84 -8.75
C THR A 244 -8.49 2.15 -7.86
N GLN A 245 -8.94 1.18 -7.06
CA GLN A 245 -9.88 1.51 -5.99
C GLN A 245 -9.20 2.46 -5.00
N ASN A 246 -9.92 3.49 -4.56
CA ASN A 246 -9.40 4.41 -3.55
C ASN A 246 -9.21 3.69 -2.21
N ILE A 247 -10.20 2.90 -1.78
CA ILE A 247 -10.07 2.12 -0.55
C ILE A 247 -9.42 0.78 -0.89
N ILE A 248 -8.27 0.51 -0.29
CA ILE A 248 -7.61 -0.79 -0.44
C ILE A 248 -8.37 -1.84 0.38
N ALA A 249 -8.64 -2.99 -0.23
CA ALA A 249 -9.26 -4.10 0.48
C ALA A 249 -8.30 -4.68 1.53
N HIS A 250 -8.76 -4.73 2.78
CA HIS A 250 -8.12 -5.51 3.84
C HIS A 250 -8.81 -6.87 3.90
N ILE A 251 -8.05 -7.94 3.73
CA ILE A 251 -8.54 -9.31 3.77
C ILE A 251 -8.00 -9.94 5.04
N THR A 252 -8.89 -10.33 5.94
CA THR A 252 -8.53 -10.90 7.25
C THR A 252 -8.41 -12.42 7.25
N LYS A 253 -8.98 -13.10 6.23
CA LYS A 253 -9.02 -14.57 6.13
C LYS A 253 -8.66 -15.08 4.72
N PRO A 254 -8.00 -16.24 4.60
CA PRO A 254 -7.42 -17.05 5.68
C PRO A 254 -6.16 -16.43 6.30
N ILE A 255 -5.53 -15.46 5.62
CA ILE A 255 -4.38 -14.73 6.13
C ILE A 255 -4.60 -13.23 5.96
N GLU A 256 -4.17 -12.46 6.95
CA GLU A 256 -4.25 -11.02 6.94
C GLU A 256 -3.33 -10.39 5.87
N HIS A 257 -3.91 -9.75 4.87
CA HIS A 257 -3.16 -9.04 3.83
C HIS A 257 -4.02 -7.93 3.21
N ILE A 258 -3.37 -7.04 2.46
CA ILE A 258 -4.08 -6.06 1.64
C ILE A 258 -4.13 -6.49 0.18
N LYS A 259 -5.13 -5.98 -0.51
CA LYS A 259 -5.33 -6.18 -1.94
C LYS A 259 -5.59 -4.85 -2.62
N ILE A 260 -4.55 -4.32 -3.25
CA ILE A 260 -4.65 -3.27 -4.26
C ILE A 260 -5.42 -3.88 -5.44
N ILE A 261 -6.44 -3.14 -5.88
CA ILE A 261 -7.23 -3.42 -7.07
C ILE A 261 -6.88 -2.35 -8.08
N CYS A 262 -6.14 -2.76 -9.12
CA CYS A 262 -5.66 -1.90 -10.18
C CYS A 262 -5.97 -2.53 -11.54
N CYS A 263 -6.59 -1.81 -12.47
CA CYS A 263 -6.84 -2.29 -13.84
C CYS A 263 -6.44 -1.28 -14.92
N ILE A 264 -6.25 -1.79 -16.13
CA ILE A 264 -6.00 -0.98 -17.33
C ILE A 264 -7.35 -0.70 -18.00
N PRO A 265 -7.79 0.57 -18.12
CA PRO A 265 -9.04 0.90 -18.77
C PRO A 265 -8.93 0.66 -20.28
N LYS A 266 -9.74 -0.25 -20.84
CA LYS A 266 -9.84 -0.50 -22.29
C LYS A 266 -10.54 0.62 -23.06
N ASN A 267 -11.48 1.29 -22.39
CA ASN A 267 -12.25 2.39 -22.94
C ASN A 267 -12.15 3.56 -21.96
N LEU A 268 -11.85 4.75 -22.49
CA LEU A 268 -11.64 5.98 -21.72
C LEU A 268 -12.94 6.78 -21.56
N ASN A 269 -14.03 6.40 -22.23
CA ASN A 269 -15.32 7.08 -22.21
C ASN A 269 -16.15 6.71 -20.96
N TYR A 270 -15.55 6.89 -19.80
CA TYR A 270 -16.21 6.80 -18.50
C TYR A 270 -15.88 8.02 -17.64
N VAL A 271 -16.81 8.34 -16.75
CA VAL A 271 -16.61 9.26 -15.64
C VAL A 271 -16.30 8.45 -14.39
N ILE A 272 -15.24 8.82 -13.67
CA ILE A 272 -14.82 8.14 -12.44
C ILE A 272 -15.24 8.92 -11.19
N LEU A 273 -15.83 8.21 -10.23
CA LEU A 273 -16.14 8.74 -8.91
C LEU A 273 -14.89 8.84 -8.03
N ASP A 274 -14.99 9.60 -6.94
CA ASP A 274 -13.94 9.72 -5.92
C ASP A 274 -13.62 8.42 -5.16
N THR A 275 -14.34 7.33 -5.45
CA THR A 275 -14.01 5.96 -4.99
C THR A 275 -12.99 5.27 -5.89
N ILE A 276 -12.58 5.91 -6.99
CA ILE A 276 -11.51 5.50 -7.89
C ILE A 276 -10.41 6.57 -7.89
N ASN A 277 -9.18 6.08 -7.88
CA ASN A 277 -7.98 6.86 -8.15
C ASN A 277 -7.47 6.48 -9.54
N GLN A 278 -6.91 7.45 -10.24
CA GLN A 278 -6.29 7.26 -11.54
C GLN A 278 -4.80 7.57 -11.45
N ILE A 279 -3.97 6.57 -11.77
CA ILE A 279 -2.52 6.70 -11.86
C ILE A 279 -2.16 7.02 -13.31
N ILE A 280 -1.77 8.26 -13.58
CA ILE A 280 -1.42 8.75 -14.91
C ILE A 280 0.10 8.70 -15.06
N ILE A 281 0.60 7.86 -15.97
CA ILE A 281 2.02 7.64 -16.17
C ILE A 281 2.54 8.68 -17.17
N TYR A 282 3.43 9.56 -16.72
CA TYR A 282 4.04 10.59 -17.57
C TYR A 282 5.45 10.20 -18.04
N ASN A 283 6.12 9.31 -17.32
CA ASN A 283 7.45 8.84 -17.70
C ASN A 283 7.35 7.75 -18.78
N LYS A 284 7.84 8.07 -19.99
CA LYS A 284 7.77 7.19 -21.17
C LYS A 284 8.57 5.89 -21.03
N ASN A 285 9.49 5.80 -20.05
CA ASN A 285 10.26 4.59 -19.78
C ASN A 285 9.46 3.53 -19.03
N TYR A 286 8.24 3.83 -18.59
CA TYR A 286 7.38 2.89 -17.86
C TYR A 286 6.10 2.61 -18.64
N LYS A 287 5.79 1.33 -18.83
CA LYS A 287 4.55 0.87 -19.47
C LYS A 287 3.46 0.60 -18.44
N LYS A 288 2.21 0.82 -18.83
CA LYS A 288 1.05 0.65 -17.94
C LYS A 288 0.84 -0.80 -17.53
N GLU A 289 1.13 -1.75 -18.41
CA GLU A 289 1.07 -3.19 -18.15
C GLU A 289 2.15 -3.61 -17.15
N PHE A 290 3.37 -3.07 -17.29
CA PHE A 290 4.42 -3.29 -16.30
C PHE A 290 4.02 -2.73 -14.93
N LEU A 291 3.52 -1.49 -14.87
CA LEU A 291 3.08 -0.90 -13.61
C LEU A 291 1.88 -1.65 -13.01
N TRP A 292 0.97 -2.17 -13.86
CA TRP A 292 -0.12 -3.04 -13.45
C TRP A 292 0.41 -4.32 -12.77
N ALA A 293 1.43 -4.96 -13.36
CA ALA A 293 2.06 -6.16 -12.80
C ALA A 293 2.68 -5.87 -11.42
N ILE A 294 3.38 -4.74 -11.30
CA ILE A 294 3.98 -4.30 -10.03
C ILE A 294 2.90 -4.02 -8.97
N LEU A 295 1.89 -3.19 -9.26
CA LEU A 295 0.87 -2.79 -8.27
C LEU A 295 -0.02 -3.94 -7.81
N ASN A 296 -0.29 -4.92 -8.68
CA ASN A 296 -1.09 -6.10 -8.33
C ASN A 296 -0.26 -7.26 -7.72
N SER A 297 1.07 -7.18 -7.75
CA SER A 297 1.97 -8.23 -7.22
C SER A 297 1.86 -8.41 -5.72
N LYS A 298 2.10 -9.64 -5.25
CA LYS A 298 2.17 -9.95 -3.82
C LYS A 298 3.19 -9.08 -3.08
N LEU A 299 4.38 -8.90 -3.66
CA LEU A 299 5.48 -8.17 -3.05
C LEU A 299 5.12 -6.72 -2.73
N ILE A 300 4.54 -5.99 -3.68
CA ILE A 300 4.19 -4.58 -3.46
C ILE A 300 3.01 -4.44 -2.50
N ASN A 301 2.07 -5.38 -2.51
CA ASN A 301 0.98 -5.41 -1.53
C ASN A 301 1.53 -5.63 -0.10
N TRP A 302 2.44 -6.59 0.08
CA TRP A 302 3.14 -6.83 1.34
C TRP A 302 3.92 -5.59 1.80
N TYR A 303 4.74 -5.01 0.91
CA TYR A 303 5.52 -3.82 1.21
C TYR A 303 4.62 -2.65 1.63
N THR A 304 3.55 -2.41 0.87
CA THR A 304 2.61 -1.32 1.13
C THR A 304 1.92 -1.48 2.48
N TYR A 305 1.51 -2.71 2.83
CA TYR A 305 0.85 -2.98 4.10
C TYR A 305 1.76 -2.69 5.30
N ILE A 306 2.99 -3.19 5.27
CA ILE A 306 3.90 -3.09 6.41
C ILE A 306 4.61 -1.73 6.46
N PHE A 307 5.16 -1.28 5.33
CA PHE A 307 6.10 -0.15 5.26
C PHE A 307 5.49 1.17 4.78
N ILE A 308 4.19 1.19 4.44
CA ILE A 308 3.46 2.42 4.16
C ILE A 308 2.28 2.60 5.12
N PHE A 309 1.46 1.56 5.32
CA PHE A 309 0.32 1.60 6.22
C PHE A 309 0.62 1.21 7.66
N ALA A 310 1.84 0.77 7.99
CA ALA A 310 2.20 0.34 9.35
C ALA A 310 1.22 -0.73 9.90
N LYS A 311 0.76 -1.64 9.04
CA LYS A 311 -0.25 -2.67 9.34
C LYS A 311 -1.62 -2.12 9.79
N ALA A 312 -1.97 -0.88 9.44
CA ALA A 312 -3.29 -0.32 9.71
C ALA A 312 -4.40 -1.15 9.01
N ILE A 313 -5.51 -1.36 9.72
CA ILE A 313 -6.66 -2.14 9.24
C ILE A 313 -7.84 -1.27 8.75
N ARG A 314 -7.77 0.05 8.98
CA ARG A 314 -8.83 1.01 8.63
C ARG A 314 -8.25 2.19 7.87
N THR A 315 -9.11 2.85 7.08
CA THR A 315 -8.78 4.14 6.45
C THR A 315 -7.56 4.04 5.52
N MET A 316 -7.46 2.94 4.76
CA MET A 316 -6.39 2.72 3.77
C MET A 316 -6.75 3.33 2.42
N HIS A 317 -6.79 4.66 2.36
CA HIS A 317 -6.98 5.39 1.10
C HIS A 317 -5.69 5.35 0.28
N PHE A 318 -5.78 4.93 -0.98
CA PHE A 318 -4.71 4.85 -1.96
C PHE A 318 -4.46 6.21 -2.62
N ASP A 319 -4.42 7.26 -1.80
CA ASP A 319 -4.17 8.64 -2.19
C ASP A 319 -2.66 8.94 -2.28
N ASN A 320 -2.31 10.18 -2.65
CA ASN A 320 -0.93 10.62 -2.82
C ASN A 320 -0.03 10.37 -1.61
N SER A 321 -0.54 10.42 -0.38
CA SER A 321 0.26 10.11 0.83
C SER A 321 0.82 8.68 0.84
N VAL A 322 0.13 7.76 0.17
CA VAL A 322 0.50 6.35 0.02
C VAL A 322 1.24 6.13 -1.28
N THR A 323 0.63 6.53 -2.40
CA THR A 323 1.18 6.23 -3.73
C THR A 323 2.52 6.89 -3.97
N ASN A 324 2.77 8.08 -3.41
CA ASN A 324 4.05 8.78 -3.57
C ASN A 324 5.26 8.04 -2.98
N ARG A 325 5.01 7.01 -2.15
CA ARG A 325 6.04 6.27 -1.42
C ARG A 325 6.23 4.85 -1.95
N LEU A 326 5.45 4.44 -2.95
CA LEU A 326 5.55 3.10 -3.53
C LEU A 326 6.89 2.92 -4.26
N PRO A 327 7.68 1.87 -3.93
CA PRO A 327 8.90 1.55 -4.63
C PRO A 327 8.58 0.85 -5.95
N ILE A 328 9.00 1.45 -7.06
CA ILE A 328 8.86 0.90 -8.41
C ILE A 328 10.26 0.53 -8.93
N PRO A 329 10.48 -0.69 -9.44
CA PRO A 329 11.80 -1.12 -9.86
C PRO A 329 12.24 -0.36 -11.13
N LYS A 330 13.54 -0.12 -11.26
CA LYS A 330 14.12 0.46 -12.49
C LYS A 330 14.34 -0.65 -13.50
N LEU A 331 13.67 -0.58 -14.64
CA LEU A 331 13.75 -1.60 -15.68
C LEU A 331 13.69 -0.95 -17.07
N SER A 332 14.56 -1.38 -17.99
CA SER A 332 14.50 -0.90 -19.38
C SER A 332 13.19 -1.32 -20.05
N THR A 333 12.74 -0.56 -21.04
CA THR A 333 11.51 -0.85 -21.79
C THR A 333 11.55 -2.23 -22.45
N GLU A 334 12.71 -2.68 -22.92
CA GLU A 334 12.86 -4.02 -23.48
C GLU A 334 12.62 -5.13 -22.45
N LYS A 335 13.16 -4.96 -21.23
CA LYS A 335 12.97 -5.90 -20.13
C LYS A 335 11.56 -5.83 -19.52
N GLN A 336 10.76 -4.82 -19.84
CA GLN A 336 9.34 -4.73 -19.46
C GLN A 336 8.43 -5.57 -20.38
N LYS A 337 8.82 -5.82 -21.64
CA LYS A 337 8.00 -6.54 -22.63
C LYS A 337 7.46 -7.90 -22.14
N PRO A 338 8.24 -8.75 -21.43
CA PRO A 338 7.72 -9.99 -20.87
C PRO A 338 6.53 -9.79 -19.92
N PHE A 339 6.57 -8.75 -19.09
CA PHE A 339 5.45 -8.40 -18.21
C PHE A 339 4.26 -7.91 -19.03
N GLU A 340 4.49 -7.05 -20.03
CA GLU A 340 3.43 -6.55 -20.92
C GLU A 340 2.66 -7.71 -21.58
N THR A 341 3.38 -8.65 -22.19
CA THR A 341 2.78 -9.82 -22.86
C THR A 341 1.99 -10.70 -21.89
N LEU A 342 2.53 -11.00 -20.70
CA LEU A 342 1.83 -11.82 -19.73
C LEU A 342 0.58 -11.14 -19.18
N VAL A 343 0.63 -9.82 -18.96
CA VAL A 343 -0.54 -9.04 -18.52
C VAL A 343 -1.63 -9.06 -19.59
N ASP A 344 -1.28 -8.87 -20.86
CA ASP A 344 -2.21 -8.97 -21.99
C ASP A 344 -2.88 -10.36 -22.03
N TYR A 345 -2.11 -11.43 -21.86
CA TYR A 345 -2.64 -12.80 -21.82
C TYR A 345 -3.56 -13.04 -20.62
N ILE A 346 -3.18 -12.57 -19.42
CA ILE A 346 -4.00 -12.68 -18.22
C ILE A 346 -5.33 -11.95 -18.42
N ILE A 347 -5.30 -10.70 -18.90
CA ILE A 347 -6.52 -9.92 -19.14
C ILE A 347 -7.42 -10.63 -20.16
N TYR A 348 -6.85 -11.11 -21.26
CA TYR A 348 -7.60 -11.85 -22.28
C TYR A 348 -8.27 -13.12 -21.71
N LEU A 349 -7.53 -13.92 -20.95
CA LEU A 349 -8.05 -15.15 -20.32
C LEU A 349 -9.15 -14.85 -19.29
N LYS A 350 -8.98 -13.81 -18.46
CA LYS A 350 -9.97 -13.41 -17.43
C LYS A 350 -11.25 -12.85 -18.04
N GLU A 351 -11.16 -12.17 -19.17
CA GLU A 351 -12.34 -11.68 -19.87
C GLU A 351 -13.15 -12.79 -20.52
N ASN A 352 -12.48 -13.85 -20.96
CA ASN A 352 -13.07 -15.02 -21.62
C ASN A 352 -13.14 -16.24 -20.70
N ALA A 353 -13.20 -16.04 -19.37
CA ALA A 353 -13.07 -17.12 -18.39
C ALA A 353 -14.11 -18.24 -18.58
N GLU A 354 -15.35 -17.89 -18.95
CA GLU A 354 -16.42 -18.87 -19.22
C GLU A 354 -16.08 -19.79 -20.40
N LYS A 355 -15.44 -19.27 -21.45
CA LYS A 355 -14.99 -20.05 -22.63
C LYS A 355 -14.00 -21.14 -22.24
N TYR A 356 -13.17 -20.89 -21.22
CA TYR A 356 -12.06 -21.77 -20.87
C TYR A 356 -12.32 -22.68 -19.67
N GLN A 357 -13.51 -22.61 -19.06
CA GLN A 357 -13.83 -23.33 -17.82
C GLN A 357 -13.57 -24.84 -17.87
N ASN A 358 -13.75 -25.46 -19.04
CA ASN A 358 -13.55 -26.89 -19.28
C ASN A 358 -12.44 -27.18 -20.30
N THR A 359 -11.46 -26.28 -20.41
CA THR A 359 -10.33 -26.41 -21.33
C THR A 359 -9.01 -26.53 -20.56
N ASP A 360 -7.96 -26.96 -21.24
CA ASP A 360 -6.59 -26.95 -20.72
C ASP A 360 -6.07 -25.55 -20.32
N LEU A 361 -6.67 -24.48 -20.88
CA LEU A 361 -6.36 -23.09 -20.55
C LEU A 361 -7.03 -22.59 -19.26
N PHE A 362 -7.88 -23.39 -18.60
CA PHE A 362 -8.60 -22.98 -17.39
C PHE A 362 -7.72 -22.42 -16.26
N SER A 363 -6.46 -22.86 -16.18
CA SER A 363 -5.50 -22.45 -15.15
C SER A 363 -4.32 -21.65 -15.70
N ALA A 364 -4.36 -21.26 -16.97
CA ALA A 364 -3.28 -20.52 -17.60
C ALA A 364 -3.11 -19.12 -16.98
N ASP A 365 -4.22 -18.44 -16.68
CA ASP A 365 -4.23 -17.14 -16.01
C ASP A 365 -3.55 -17.20 -14.63
N LYS A 366 -3.88 -18.21 -13.83
CA LYS A 366 -3.29 -18.43 -12.49
C LYS A 366 -1.80 -18.73 -12.57
N LEU A 367 -1.39 -19.53 -13.56
CA LEU A 367 0.03 -19.81 -13.79
C LEU A 367 0.78 -18.53 -14.17
N PHE A 368 0.24 -17.75 -15.10
CA PHE A 368 0.86 -16.49 -15.53
C PHE A 368 0.92 -15.45 -14.42
N GLU A 369 -0.12 -15.33 -13.59
CA GLU A 369 -0.09 -14.48 -12.39
C GLU A 369 1.03 -14.93 -11.43
N ARG A 370 1.19 -16.24 -11.23
CA ARG A 370 2.25 -16.79 -10.36
C ARG A 370 3.64 -16.58 -10.95
N VAL A 371 3.79 -16.67 -12.27
CA VAL A 371 5.03 -16.33 -12.99
C VAL A 371 5.35 -14.85 -12.82
N ILE A 372 4.37 -13.95 -12.98
CA ILE A 372 4.57 -12.51 -12.74
C ILE A 372 5.05 -12.26 -11.31
N ASP A 373 4.41 -12.84 -10.29
CA ASP A 373 4.85 -12.67 -8.89
C ASP A 373 6.34 -13.04 -8.71
N PHE A 374 6.77 -14.17 -9.29
CA PHE A 374 8.17 -14.60 -9.23
C PHE A 374 9.11 -13.74 -10.05
N MET A 375 8.66 -13.26 -11.21
CA MET A 375 9.43 -12.30 -11.99
C MET A 375 9.62 -10.99 -11.23
N VAL A 376 8.60 -10.54 -10.49
CA VAL A 376 8.67 -9.36 -9.62
C VAL A 376 9.64 -9.59 -8.47
N TYR A 377 9.64 -10.75 -7.80
CA TYR A 377 10.70 -11.08 -6.83
C TYR A 377 12.09 -10.99 -7.48
N GLY A 378 12.24 -11.50 -8.71
CA GLY A 378 13.48 -11.41 -9.47
C GLY A 378 13.97 -9.99 -9.75
N LEU A 379 13.07 -8.99 -9.79
CA LEU A 379 13.48 -7.58 -9.96
C LEU A 379 14.19 -7.00 -8.73
N TYR A 380 13.96 -7.59 -7.55
CA TYR A 380 14.49 -7.09 -6.27
C TYR A 380 15.55 -8.00 -5.65
N PHE A 381 15.51 -9.30 -5.96
CA PHE A 381 16.36 -10.33 -5.36
C PHE A 381 17.09 -11.15 -6.44
N GLU A 382 17.53 -10.50 -7.52
CA GLU A 382 18.15 -11.15 -8.67
C GLU A 382 19.32 -12.05 -8.28
N ASN A 383 20.27 -11.54 -7.47
CA ASN A 383 21.47 -12.29 -7.11
C ASN A 383 21.14 -13.53 -6.27
N GLU A 384 20.22 -13.38 -5.31
CA GLU A 384 19.82 -14.47 -4.42
C GLU A 384 19.05 -15.55 -5.18
N MET A 385 18.13 -15.14 -6.06
CA MET A 385 17.38 -16.06 -6.91
C MET A 385 18.28 -16.75 -7.95
N LYS A 386 19.32 -16.07 -8.47
CA LYS A 386 20.31 -16.72 -9.34
C LYS A 386 21.12 -17.75 -8.58
N ALA A 387 21.54 -17.46 -7.35
CA ALA A 387 22.28 -18.38 -6.50
C ALA A 387 21.45 -19.63 -6.11
N ASP A 388 20.15 -19.46 -5.82
CA ASP A 388 19.22 -20.56 -5.54
C ASP A 388 18.81 -21.34 -6.81
N GLY A 389 19.12 -20.80 -8.00
CA GLY A 389 18.68 -21.35 -9.28
C GLY A 389 17.16 -21.32 -9.40
N THR A 390 16.54 -20.19 -9.04
CA THR A 390 15.10 -19.91 -9.12
C THR A 390 14.80 -18.58 -9.81
N TYR A 391 15.81 -17.91 -10.35
CA TYR A 391 15.65 -16.72 -11.18
C TYR A 391 15.10 -17.07 -12.56
N ILE A 392 13.84 -16.67 -12.83
CA ILE A 392 13.12 -17.07 -14.06
C ILE A 392 13.04 -15.99 -15.13
N ASN A 393 13.44 -14.75 -14.84
CA ASN A 393 13.23 -13.63 -15.78
C ASN A 393 13.99 -13.84 -17.10
N ASP A 394 15.19 -14.44 -17.03
CA ASP A 394 16.01 -14.75 -18.21
C ASP A 394 15.42 -15.90 -19.05
N GLU A 395 14.62 -16.80 -18.45
CA GLU A 395 13.97 -17.92 -19.15
C GLU A 395 12.62 -17.54 -19.75
N VAL A 396 11.86 -16.68 -19.06
CA VAL A 396 10.51 -16.29 -19.49
C VAL A 396 10.55 -15.48 -20.78
N ALA A 397 11.51 -14.56 -20.92
CA ALA A 397 11.57 -13.64 -22.05
C ALA A 397 11.73 -14.37 -23.41
N PRO A 398 12.70 -15.30 -23.60
CA PRO A 398 12.82 -16.06 -24.84
C PRO A 398 11.56 -16.85 -25.21
N ILE A 399 10.90 -17.48 -24.23
CA ILE A 399 9.67 -18.26 -24.45
C ILE A 399 8.56 -17.36 -25.01
N LEU A 400 8.41 -16.15 -24.48
CA LEU A 400 7.38 -15.21 -24.95
C LEU A 400 7.72 -14.65 -26.34
N PHE A 401 9.00 -14.38 -26.62
CA PHE A 401 9.44 -13.86 -27.90
C PHE A 401 9.43 -14.92 -29.02
N SER A 402 9.55 -16.21 -28.71
CA SER A 402 9.46 -17.27 -29.73
C SER A 402 8.05 -17.45 -30.30
N VAL A 403 7.03 -16.90 -29.67
CA VAL A 403 5.62 -17.05 -30.07
C VAL A 403 4.91 -15.74 -30.40
N SER A 404 5.48 -14.60 -30.01
CA SER A 404 4.95 -13.29 -30.39
C SER A 404 5.58 -12.87 -31.73
N PRO A 405 4.83 -12.77 -32.84
CA PRO A 405 5.30 -11.97 -33.96
C PRO A 405 5.46 -10.55 -33.44
N LEU A 406 6.67 -10.00 -33.57
CA LEU A 406 6.96 -8.59 -33.33
C LEU A 406 5.79 -7.75 -33.87
N LYS A 407 5.13 -6.98 -33.00
CA LYS A 407 4.28 -5.86 -33.44
C LYS A 407 5.18 -4.98 -34.32
N GLY A 408 4.94 -5.05 -35.63
CA GLY A 408 5.66 -4.43 -36.75
C GLY A 408 6.80 -3.46 -36.43
N GLU A 409 8.03 -3.92 -36.63
CA GLU A 409 9.09 -3.05 -37.15
C GLU A 409 9.16 -3.25 -38.66
N THR A 410 8.40 -2.44 -39.39
CA THR A 410 8.64 -2.28 -40.82
C THR A 410 9.98 -1.57 -40.96
N LYS A 411 11.01 -2.29 -41.42
CA LYS A 411 12.22 -1.68 -41.95
C LYS A 411 11.81 -0.70 -43.06
N VAL A 412 11.89 0.59 -42.77
CA VAL A 412 11.84 1.61 -43.83
C VAL A 412 13.19 1.56 -44.53
N GLN A 413 13.20 0.98 -45.73
CA GLN A 413 14.23 1.29 -46.71
C GLN A 413 13.92 2.67 -47.28
N ASP A 414 14.92 3.55 -47.19
CA ASP A 414 15.00 4.84 -47.89
C ASP A 414 14.71 4.65 -49.39
N ILE A 415 13.63 5.28 -49.88
CA ILE A 415 13.58 5.87 -51.23
C ILE A 415 12.74 7.15 -51.11
N GLY A 416 13.40 8.30 -51.31
CA GLY A 416 12.73 9.58 -51.38
C GLY A 416 11.93 9.75 -52.67
N GLN A 417 10.84 10.54 -52.59
CA GLN A 417 10.57 11.70 -53.45
C GLN A 417 9.21 12.31 -53.11
N GLU A 418 9.17 13.64 -53.21
CA GLU A 418 8.04 14.55 -53.00
C GLU A 418 6.85 14.27 -53.95
N LYS A 419 5.61 14.50 -53.47
CA LYS A 419 4.62 15.36 -54.14
C LYS A 419 3.33 15.56 -53.34
N GLU A 420 2.80 16.77 -53.46
CA GLU A 420 1.62 17.34 -52.81
C GLU A 420 0.25 16.83 -53.32
N HIS A 421 -0.76 17.02 -52.46
CA HIS A 421 -2.19 17.26 -52.71
C HIS A 421 -3.08 16.20 -53.39
N LYS A 422 -4.07 15.67 -52.64
CA LYS A 422 -5.51 16.04 -52.70
C LYS A 422 -6.40 15.14 -51.83
N ASN A 423 -7.47 15.75 -51.30
CA ASN A 423 -8.62 15.13 -50.65
C ASN A 423 -9.26 14.03 -51.50
N GLU A 424 -9.61 12.90 -50.87
CA GLU A 424 -10.82 12.15 -51.21
C GLU A 424 -11.17 11.12 -50.11
N ALA A 425 -12.42 11.14 -49.69
CA ALA A 425 -13.00 10.21 -48.73
C ALA A 425 -12.98 8.77 -49.29
N LYS A 426 -12.30 7.85 -48.60
CA LYS A 426 -12.42 6.41 -48.86
C LYS A 426 -12.83 5.65 -47.60
N LYS A 427 -13.96 4.97 -47.74
CA LYS A 427 -14.60 4.05 -46.80
C LYS A 427 -13.58 3.07 -46.19
N SER A 428 -13.64 2.93 -44.86
CA SER A 428 -12.96 1.87 -44.12
C SER A 428 -13.34 0.49 -44.69
N PRO A 429 -12.38 -0.42 -44.94
CA PRO A 429 -12.71 -1.79 -45.23
C PRO A 429 -13.21 -2.45 -43.94
N HIS A 430 -14.41 -3.01 -44.00
CA HIS A 430 -14.88 -3.99 -43.04
C HIS A 430 -13.89 -5.18 -43.02
N TYR A 431 -13.11 -5.29 -41.95
CA TYR A 431 -12.40 -6.52 -41.63
C TYR A 431 -13.35 -7.46 -40.88
N GLN A 432 -13.57 -8.65 -41.45
CA GLN A 432 -14.26 -9.75 -40.78
C GLN A 432 -13.32 -10.35 -39.71
N GLY A 433 -13.73 -10.28 -38.44
CA GLY A 433 -12.93 -10.62 -37.26
C GLY A 433 -12.83 -12.12 -36.94
N GLY A 434 -12.64 -13.00 -37.93
CA GLY A 434 -12.63 -14.46 -37.71
C GLY A 434 -11.26 -15.09 -37.38
N ASP A 435 -10.16 -14.57 -37.96
CA ASP A 435 -8.87 -15.30 -37.98
C ASP A 435 -7.84 -14.88 -36.91
N LEU A 436 -8.05 -13.77 -36.20
CA LEU A 436 -7.07 -13.25 -35.22
C LEU A 436 -7.18 -13.94 -33.85
N GLU A 437 -8.38 -14.38 -33.44
CA GLU A 437 -8.59 -15.01 -32.13
C GLU A 437 -7.94 -16.39 -32.02
N GLY A 438 -7.98 -17.20 -33.09
CA GLY A 438 -7.34 -18.51 -33.13
C GLY A 438 -5.81 -18.45 -33.00
N GLY A 439 -5.19 -17.37 -33.49
CA GLY A 439 -3.74 -17.14 -33.39
C GLY A 439 -3.29 -16.83 -31.96
N LEU A 440 -3.99 -15.93 -31.27
CA LEU A 440 -3.66 -15.55 -29.88
C LEU A 440 -3.86 -16.71 -28.91
N GLU A 441 -4.93 -17.49 -29.05
CA GLU A 441 -5.16 -18.67 -28.22
C GLU A 441 -4.07 -19.72 -28.40
N GLN A 442 -3.61 -19.93 -29.63
CA GLN A 442 -2.52 -20.86 -29.91
C GLN A 442 -1.20 -20.37 -29.31
N GLN A 443 -0.93 -19.06 -29.34
CA GLN A 443 0.23 -18.47 -28.66
C GLN A 443 0.16 -18.70 -27.15
N ILE A 444 -0.98 -18.36 -26.53
CA ILE A 444 -1.21 -18.56 -25.09
C ILE A 444 -1.02 -20.02 -24.69
N ARG A 445 -1.59 -20.95 -25.46
CA ARG A 445 -1.45 -22.40 -25.24
C ARG A 445 -0.01 -22.86 -25.34
N THR A 446 0.72 -22.36 -26.33
CA THR A 446 2.13 -22.67 -26.53
C THR A 446 2.97 -22.17 -25.35
N VAL A 447 2.77 -20.93 -24.90
CA VAL A 447 3.46 -20.35 -23.73
C VAL A 447 3.11 -21.10 -22.45
N TYR A 448 1.82 -21.37 -22.23
CA TYR A 448 1.35 -22.12 -21.06
C TYR A 448 2.00 -23.50 -20.96
N ASN A 449 2.04 -24.24 -22.08
CA ASN A 449 2.70 -25.54 -22.13
C ASN A 449 4.22 -25.41 -21.96
N ALA A 450 4.85 -24.41 -22.55
CA ALA A 450 6.28 -24.16 -22.40
C ALA A 450 6.65 -23.88 -20.93
N PHE A 451 5.87 -23.05 -20.22
CA PHE A 451 6.10 -22.78 -18.80
C PHE A 451 5.91 -24.03 -17.93
N LYS A 452 4.85 -24.80 -18.17
CA LYS A 452 4.61 -26.06 -17.43
C LYS A 452 5.72 -27.09 -17.61
N ASN A 453 6.34 -27.11 -18.79
CA ASN A 453 7.40 -28.06 -19.12
C ASN A 453 8.81 -27.51 -18.79
N ASN A 454 8.95 -26.22 -18.50
CA ASN A 454 10.23 -25.62 -18.14
C ASN A 454 10.55 -25.94 -16.67
N LYS A 455 11.60 -26.74 -16.45
CA LYS A 455 12.02 -27.20 -15.13
C LYS A 455 12.40 -26.04 -14.19
N LEU A 456 13.05 -25.00 -14.70
CA LEU A 456 13.47 -23.86 -13.88
C LEU A 456 12.26 -23.05 -13.41
N ILE A 457 11.32 -22.76 -14.32
CA ILE A 457 10.08 -22.05 -14.00
C ILE A 457 9.31 -22.83 -12.95
N MET A 458 9.01 -24.11 -13.20
CA MET A 458 8.24 -24.91 -12.25
C MET A 458 8.96 -25.10 -10.91
N LYS A 459 10.30 -25.22 -10.90
CA LYS A 459 11.09 -25.22 -9.66
C LYS A 459 10.86 -23.93 -8.88
N ALA A 460 11.03 -22.76 -9.50
CA ALA A 460 10.85 -21.48 -8.82
C ALA A 460 9.44 -21.36 -8.21
N LEU A 461 8.39 -21.68 -8.98
CA LEU A 461 7.00 -21.52 -8.52
C LEU A 461 6.62 -22.46 -7.35
N THR A 462 7.30 -23.60 -7.22
CA THR A 462 6.99 -24.64 -6.22
C THR A 462 7.94 -24.62 -5.02
N PHE A 463 9.22 -24.35 -5.26
CA PHE A 463 10.29 -24.47 -4.28
C PHE A 463 11.36 -23.38 -4.51
N CYS A 464 11.22 -22.29 -3.78
CA CYS A 464 12.18 -21.18 -3.73
C CYS A 464 12.78 -21.08 -2.33
N ASN A 465 14.11 -21.19 -2.22
CA ASN A 465 14.79 -21.10 -0.92
C ASN A 465 15.36 -19.72 -0.61
N VAL A 466 15.15 -18.75 -1.49
CA VAL A 466 15.52 -17.37 -1.21
C VAL A 466 14.79 -16.89 0.04
N GLU A 467 15.57 -16.52 1.04
CA GLU A 467 15.08 -16.19 2.38
C GLU A 467 14.11 -15.01 2.33
N GLU A 468 14.41 -13.97 1.54
CA GLU A 468 13.51 -12.84 1.37
C GLU A 468 12.14 -13.27 0.82
N VAL A 469 12.14 -14.13 -0.20
CA VAL A 469 10.90 -14.63 -0.81
C VAL A 469 10.12 -15.48 0.18
N LYS A 470 10.80 -16.32 0.98
CA LYS A 470 10.17 -17.11 2.04
C LYS A 470 9.52 -16.21 3.08
N ILE A 471 10.24 -15.23 3.62
CA ILE A 471 9.71 -14.30 4.62
C ILE A 471 8.50 -13.54 4.07
N ILE A 472 8.55 -13.07 2.83
CA ILE A 472 7.42 -12.38 2.21
C ILE A 472 6.22 -13.32 2.06
N GLU A 473 6.41 -14.52 1.51
CA GLU A 473 5.35 -15.51 1.35
C GLU A 473 4.81 -16.02 2.70
N GLU A 474 5.66 -16.14 3.72
CA GLU A 474 5.28 -16.53 5.09
C GLU A 474 4.52 -15.43 5.80
N SER A 475 4.97 -14.16 5.72
CA SER A 475 4.21 -13.01 6.23
C SER A 475 2.85 -12.87 5.54
N ILE A 476 2.71 -13.40 4.32
CA ILE A 476 1.43 -13.53 3.60
C ILE A 476 0.68 -14.84 3.95
N LYS A 477 1.32 -15.84 4.58
CA LYS A 477 0.75 -17.18 4.92
C LYS A 477 0.50 -17.43 6.42
N THR A 478 1.07 -16.67 7.33
CA THR A 478 0.90 -16.91 8.78
C THR A 478 -0.35 -16.24 9.33
N ASN A 479 -1.45 -17.01 9.36
CA ASN A 479 -2.31 -17.25 10.54
C ASN A 479 -3.43 -18.25 10.17
N SER A 480 -3.04 -19.41 9.62
CA SER A 480 -3.94 -20.54 9.42
C SER A 480 -3.98 -21.42 10.69
N ASN A 481 -4.51 -20.86 11.77
CA ASN A 481 -5.02 -21.58 12.94
C ASN A 481 -5.84 -20.59 13.77
N GLU A 482 -7.05 -20.27 13.32
CA GLU A 482 -8.24 -20.08 14.17
C GLU A 482 -9.48 -19.75 13.33
N VAL A 483 -10.61 -20.17 13.88
CA VAL A 483 -11.88 -20.51 13.25
C VAL A 483 -12.84 -19.28 13.15
N ASP A 484 -13.78 -19.37 12.21
CA ASP A 484 -15.10 -18.72 12.09
C ASP A 484 -15.35 -17.20 11.94
N MET A 485 -16.05 -16.93 10.83
CA MET A 485 -17.14 -15.95 10.57
C MET A 485 -17.10 -14.53 11.14
N GLU A 486 -17.12 -13.53 10.25
CA GLU A 486 -18.25 -12.60 10.05
C GLU A 486 -17.84 -11.55 9.00
N ILE A 487 -18.53 -11.55 7.85
CA ILE A 487 -18.48 -10.45 6.89
C ILE A 487 -19.56 -9.48 7.34
N ASP A 488 -19.13 -8.35 7.91
CA ASP A 488 -19.98 -7.23 8.26
C ASP A 488 -20.56 -6.65 6.96
N LYS A 489 -21.76 -7.11 6.61
CA LYS A 489 -22.66 -6.42 5.69
C LYS A 489 -23.27 -5.29 6.50
N ASN A 490 -22.68 -4.10 6.46
CA ASN A 490 -23.37 -2.82 6.64
C ASN A 490 -22.37 -1.70 6.39
N GLU A 491 -22.54 -0.98 5.29
CA GLU A 491 -22.40 0.48 5.23
C GLU A 491 -22.96 0.94 3.89
N ASP A 492 -24.09 1.64 4.00
CA ASP A 492 -24.82 2.37 2.96
C ASP A 492 -23.96 3.47 2.30
#